data_AF-A0A938GP53-F1
#
_entry.id   AF-A0A938GP53-F1
#
_cell.length_a   1.000
_cell.length_b   1.000
_cell.length_c   1.000
_cell.angle_alpha   90.00
_cell.angle_beta   90.00
_cell.angle_gamma   90.00
#
_symmetry.space_group_name_H-M   'P 1'
#
loop_
_entity.id
_entity.type
_entity.pdbx_description
1 polymer ?
#
loop_
_entity_poly.entity_id
_entity_poly.type
_entity_poly.pdbx_seq_one_letter_code
_entity_poly.pdbx_strand_id
1 'polypeptide(L)'
;MQNCPLRSSVVGSYPFPGWLEFASQHLDRFGPKDIEEMQEDAVIAALHDQIDAGLDVVTDGEQTRLDFNLSFYGHLQGISLESSPPRRWGPPAHDQRGKHEITGAFAAPKGLGCVAEYQRLKRLAPEGQQLKVSVPGPYTLSGRFIPNVQYPDRYAITEALLPIVRKELEDLVAAGCKEICVDEPSMSCYGHREDRKRLVGIFNRTVESARGKCRLATHMCFGNYKGRAIGPRKAAALFPDFLDMHVDEMHIEMANTCFVEVELISQVAGRMDAAVGIVDVKSYYVESPEDIAGRVRLCLEHAPADRLVFAPDCGLSQTARWAAREKLRNMVAGIRMVKKSLGIRG
;
A
#
# COMPACT_ATOMS: atom_id res chain seq x y z
N MET A 1 -2.79 -7.52 -19.43
CA MET A 1 -3.94 -6.75 -18.93
C MET A 1 -4.40 -5.83 -20.04
N GLN A 2 -5.70 -5.53 -20.10
CA GLN A 2 -6.24 -4.59 -21.08
C GLN A 2 -5.70 -3.19 -20.77
N ASN A 3 -5.27 -2.46 -21.79
CA ASN A 3 -4.80 -1.08 -21.63
C ASN A 3 -5.97 -0.22 -21.13
N CYS A 4 -5.84 0.39 -19.95
CA CYS A 4 -6.84 1.28 -19.36
C CYS A 4 -6.20 2.64 -19.10
N PRO A 5 -6.23 3.58 -20.08
CA PRO A 5 -5.69 4.91 -19.90
C PRO A 5 -6.37 5.66 -18.74
N LEU A 6 -5.61 6.45 -17.98
CA LEU A 6 -6.08 7.15 -16.78
C LEU A 6 -6.76 6.19 -15.80
N ARG A 7 -6.09 5.07 -15.52
CA ARG A 7 -6.59 4.01 -14.64
C ARG A 7 -6.79 4.52 -13.21
N SER A 8 -7.88 4.16 -12.57
CA SER A 8 -8.15 4.46 -11.16
C SER A 8 -7.87 3.25 -10.27
N SER A 9 -7.18 3.47 -9.16
CA SER A 9 -6.78 2.44 -8.21
C SER A 9 -6.81 2.99 -6.78
N VAL A 10 -6.54 2.12 -5.81
CA VAL A 10 -6.29 2.46 -4.40
C VAL A 10 -4.98 1.85 -3.97
N VAL A 11 -4.32 2.41 -2.95
CA VAL A 11 -3.04 1.85 -2.47
C VAL A 11 -3.23 0.46 -1.84
N GLY A 12 -4.26 0.29 -1.01
CA GLY A 12 -4.50 -0.93 -0.24
C GLY A 12 -5.55 -0.66 0.84
N SER A 13 -5.08 -0.40 2.06
CA SER A 13 -5.94 -0.27 3.24
C SER A 13 -7.10 0.73 3.13
N TYR A 14 -8.23 0.37 3.73
CA TYR A 14 -9.47 1.13 3.76
C TYR A 14 -9.96 1.31 5.23
N PRO A 15 -10.76 2.34 5.56
CA PRO A 15 -11.22 2.55 6.92
C PRO A 15 -12.05 1.39 7.45
N PHE A 16 -11.74 0.94 8.67
CA PHE A 16 -12.57 -0.02 9.37
C PHE A 16 -13.99 0.53 9.59
N PRO A 17 -15.03 -0.27 9.38
CA PRO A 17 -16.34 -0.01 9.96
C PRO A 17 -16.23 0.08 11.48
N GLY A 18 -17.09 0.91 12.11
CA GLY A 18 -17.03 1.11 13.57
C GLY A 18 -17.20 -0.18 14.39
N TRP A 19 -17.98 -1.14 13.87
CA TRP A 19 -18.13 -2.45 14.50
C TRP A 19 -16.85 -3.30 14.44
N LEU A 20 -16.07 -3.20 13.36
CA LEU A 20 -14.80 -3.92 13.22
C LEU A 20 -13.74 -3.29 14.12
N GLU A 21 -13.67 -1.96 14.14
CA GLU A 21 -12.77 -1.22 15.05
C GLU A 21 -13.03 -1.63 16.50
N PHE A 22 -14.29 -1.65 16.93
CA PHE A 22 -14.66 -2.11 18.27
C PHE A 22 -14.30 -3.59 18.48
N ALA A 23 -14.67 -4.49 17.57
CA ALA A 23 -14.46 -5.92 17.74
C ALA A 23 -12.97 -6.31 17.73
N SER A 24 -12.13 -5.62 16.95
CA SER A 24 -10.67 -5.83 16.91
C SER A 24 -9.99 -5.63 18.27
N GLN A 25 -10.61 -4.87 19.17
CA GLN A 25 -10.15 -4.63 20.54
C GLN A 25 -10.72 -5.64 21.55
N HIS A 26 -11.62 -6.53 21.11
CA HIS A 26 -12.36 -7.48 21.95
C HIS A 26 -12.40 -8.88 21.33
N LEU A 27 -11.40 -9.26 20.53
CA LEU A 27 -11.36 -10.53 19.81
C LEU A 27 -11.42 -11.75 20.74
N ASP A 28 -11.00 -11.60 21.99
CA ASP A 28 -11.10 -12.64 23.04
C ASP A 28 -12.54 -13.01 23.41
N ARG A 29 -13.52 -12.18 23.03
CA ARG A 29 -14.96 -12.41 23.25
C ARG A 29 -15.65 -13.14 22.10
N PHE A 30 -14.95 -13.39 21.01
CA PHE A 30 -15.50 -13.98 19.79
C PHE A 30 -14.88 -15.36 19.55
N GLY A 31 -15.70 -16.30 19.08
CA GLY A 31 -15.22 -17.58 18.60
C GLY A 31 -14.49 -17.43 17.26
N PRO A 32 -13.66 -18.40 16.86
CA PRO A 32 -12.97 -18.35 15.57
C PRO A 32 -13.90 -18.18 14.36
N LYS A 33 -15.12 -18.72 14.43
CA LYS A 33 -16.13 -18.58 13.37
C LYS A 33 -16.75 -17.19 13.30
N ASP A 34 -16.99 -16.56 14.45
CA ASP A 34 -17.46 -15.19 14.50
C ASP A 34 -16.42 -14.23 13.91
N ILE A 35 -15.13 -14.47 14.19
CA ILE A 35 -14.02 -13.68 13.64
C ILE A 35 -13.92 -13.87 12.12
N GLU A 36 -14.05 -15.11 11.63
CA GLU A 36 -14.02 -15.40 10.19
C GLU A 36 -15.15 -14.70 9.44
N GLU A 37 -16.39 -14.78 9.94
CA GLU A 37 -17.57 -14.10 9.39
C GLU A 37 -17.37 -12.57 9.39
N MET A 38 -16.97 -12.01 10.53
CA MET A 38 -16.71 -10.58 10.70
C MET A 38 -15.66 -10.05 9.72
N GLN A 39 -14.62 -10.83 9.45
CA GLN A 39 -13.59 -10.50 8.47
C GLN A 39 -14.14 -10.49 7.04
N GLU A 40 -14.96 -11.48 6.66
CA GLU A 40 -15.59 -11.52 5.34
C GLU A 40 -16.54 -10.34 5.15
N ASP A 41 -17.39 -10.05 6.13
CA ASP A 41 -18.33 -8.92 6.09
C ASP A 41 -17.61 -7.57 5.97
N ALA A 42 -16.44 -7.43 6.60
CA ALA A 42 -15.66 -6.21 6.51
C ALA A 42 -15.10 -6.01 5.10
N VAL A 43 -14.58 -7.09 4.50
CA VAL A 43 -14.10 -7.07 3.12
C VAL A 43 -15.25 -6.76 2.16
N ILE A 44 -16.44 -7.32 2.36
CA ILE A 44 -17.64 -7.00 1.57
C ILE A 44 -17.96 -5.50 1.67
N ALA A 45 -17.94 -4.92 2.87
CA ALA A 45 -18.23 -3.50 3.06
C ALA A 45 -17.20 -2.59 2.36
N ALA A 46 -15.91 -2.94 2.42
CA ALA A 46 -14.85 -2.20 1.75
C ALA A 46 -14.91 -2.35 0.22
N LEU A 47 -15.21 -3.56 -0.27
CA LEU A 47 -15.40 -3.84 -1.69
C LEU A 47 -16.58 -3.06 -2.25
N HIS A 48 -17.72 -3.07 -1.55
CA HIS A 48 -18.91 -2.35 -1.94
C HIS A 48 -18.61 -0.86 -2.15
N ASP A 49 -17.93 -0.21 -1.19
CA ASP A 49 -17.58 1.21 -1.30
C ASP A 49 -16.64 1.49 -2.50
N GLN A 50 -15.69 0.61 -2.77
CA GLN A 50 -14.74 0.75 -3.88
C GLN A 50 -15.40 0.55 -5.25
N ILE A 51 -16.32 -0.43 -5.36
CA ILE A 51 -17.07 -0.73 -6.60
C ILE A 51 -18.08 0.37 -6.88
N ASP A 52 -18.82 0.84 -5.86
CA ASP A 52 -19.77 1.95 -5.98
C ASP A 52 -19.10 3.26 -6.41
N ALA A 53 -17.86 3.51 -5.94
CA ALA A 53 -17.05 4.62 -6.43
C ALA A 53 -16.69 4.46 -7.92
N GLY A 54 -16.64 3.23 -8.43
CA GLY A 54 -16.35 2.91 -9.83
C GLY A 54 -14.86 2.78 -10.15
N LEU A 55 -14.07 2.27 -9.20
CA LEU A 55 -12.64 2.03 -9.37
C LEU A 55 -12.34 0.93 -10.39
N ASP A 56 -11.30 1.15 -11.22
CA ASP A 56 -10.82 0.13 -12.16
C ASP A 56 -10.11 -1.02 -11.43
N VAL A 57 -9.49 -0.74 -10.29
CA VAL A 57 -8.78 -1.72 -9.45
C VAL A 57 -9.25 -1.61 -8.01
N VAL A 58 -9.59 -2.75 -7.42
CA VAL A 58 -10.02 -2.84 -6.02
C VAL A 58 -9.11 -3.76 -5.23
N THR A 59 -9.16 -3.60 -3.91
CA THR A 59 -8.46 -4.42 -2.93
C THR A 59 -9.46 -4.92 -1.89
N ASP A 60 -9.04 -5.82 -1.01
CA ASP A 60 -9.83 -6.23 0.16
C ASP A 60 -9.92 -5.13 1.24
N GLY A 61 -9.32 -3.96 0.99
CA GLY A 61 -9.22 -2.87 1.95
C GLY A 61 -8.35 -3.19 3.15
N GLU A 62 -7.57 -4.28 3.10
CA GLU A 62 -6.78 -4.81 4.21
C GLU A 62 -7.61 -5.00 5.50
N GLN A 63 -8.90 -5.31 5.35
CA GLN A 63 -9.85 -5.36 6.47
C GLN A 63 -9.56 -6.50 7.46
N THR A 64 -8.66 -7.42 7.10
CA THR A 64 -8.22 -8.51 7.98
C THR A 64 -6.87 -8.25 8.64
N ARG A 65 -6.35 -7.02 8.52
CA ARG A 65 -5.11 -6.55 9.15
C ARG A 65 -5.42 -5.42 10.11
N LEU A 66 -4.90 -5.50 11.33
CA LEU A 66 -4.94 -4.38 12.28
C LEU A 66 -4.10 -3.19 11.79
N ASP A 67 -3.04 -3.46 11.04
CA ASP A 67 -2.19 -2.46 10.40
C ASP A 67 -1.48 -3.06 9.19
N PHE A 68 -1.22 -2.23 8.17
CA PHE A 68 -0.62 -2.68 6.90
C PHE A 68 0.72 -3.39 7.04
N ASN A 69 1.49 -3.14 8.12
CA ASN A 69 2.73 -3.86 8.39
C ASN A 69 2.78 -4.54 9.75
N LEU A 70 2.09 -4.05 10.79
CA LEU A 70 2.23 -4.63 12.14
C LEU A 70 1.58 -6.01 12.24
N SER A 71 0.51 -6.28 11.50
CA SER A 71 -0.16 -7.58 11.52
C SER A 71 0.73 -8.72 11.03
N PHE A 72 1.70 -8.42 10.16
CA PHE A 72 2.63 -9.39 9.61
C PHE A 72 3.58 -9.98 10.65
N TYR A 73 3.87 -9.28 11.74
CA TYR A 73 4.69 -9.84 12.83
C TYR A 73 4.03 -11.05 13.49
N GLY A 74 2.69 -11.12 13.49
CA GLY A 74 1.95 -12.30 13.98
C GLY A 74 2.15 -13.56 13.12
N HIS A 75 2.66 -13.42 11.90
CA HIS A 75 2.98 -14.54 11.00
C HIS A 75 4.43 -15.03 11.14
N LEU A 76 5.29 -14.25 11.79
CA LEU A 76 6.71 -14.53 11.91
C LEU A 76 7.03 -15.33 13.17
N GLN A 77 7.92 -16.30 13.02
CA GLN A 77 8.62 -16.99 14.10
C GLN A 77 10.01 -16.37 14.33
N GLY A 78 10.61 -16.66 15.48
CA GLY A 78 11.94 -16.14 15.85
C GLY A 78 11.91 -14.72 16.40
N ILE A 79 10.75 -14.24 16.84
CA ILE A 79 10.56 -12.89 17.37
C ILE A 79 9.81 -12.95 18.70
N SER A 80 10.05 -11.99 19.59
CA SER A 80 9.17 -11.77 20.75
C SER A 80 7.91 -11.03 20.31
N LEU A 81 6.75 -11.47 20.78
CA LEU A 81 5.52 -10.70 20.64
C LEU A 81 5.48 -9.64 21.73
N GLU A 82 5.38 -8.38 21.32
CA GLU A 82 5.23 -7.29 22.27
C GLU A 82 3.87 -7.39 22.96
N SER A 83 3.86 -7.30 24.29
CA SER A 83 2.63 -7.43 25.08
C SER A 83 1.83 -6.14 25.18
N SER A 84 2.43 -4.98 24.90
CA SER A 84 1.78 -3.68 25.05
C SER A 84 2.49 -2.53 24.33
N PRO A 85 1.74 -1.53 23.81
CA PRO A 85 2.31 -0.30 23.28
C PRO A 85 3.24 0.42 24.28
N PRO A 86 4.41 0.94 23.86
CA PRO A 86 5.31 1.71 24.73
C PRO A 86 4.70 3.05 25.18
N ARG A 87 3.75 3.61 24.41
CA ARG A 87 2.94 4.76 24.80
C ARG A 87 1.45 4.42 24.68
N ARG A 88 0.70 4.62 25.76
CA ARG A 88 -0.75 4.33 25.83
C ARG A 88 -1.63 5.58 25.78
N TRP A 89 -1.17 6.69 26.34
CA TRP A 89 -1.93 7.93 26.46
C TRP A 89 -1.34 9.05 25.60
N GLY A 90 -2.21 9.96 25.14
CA GLY A 90 -1.86 11.10 24.30
C GLY A 90 -2.31 10.95 22.84
N PRO A 91 -2.04 11.97 22.00
CA PRO A 91 -2.38 11.92 20.59
C PRO A 91 -1.73 10.72 19.90
N PRO A 92 -2.46 10.00 19.03
CA PRO A 92 -1.88 8.88 18.31
C PRO A 92 -0.67 9.28 17.45
N ALA A 93 0.44 8.56 17.61
CA ALA A 93 1.72 8.88 16.99
C ALA A 93 2.68 7.67 16.96
N HIS A 94 3.75 7.77 16.17
CA HIS A 94 4.67 6.66 15.87
C HIS A 94 5.37 6.05 17.09
N ASP A 95 5.42 6.77 18.21
CA ASP A 95 5.96 6.31 19.49
C ASP A 95 5.00 5.41 20.28
N GLN A 96 3.80 5.16 19.78
CA GLN A 96 2.89 4.12 20.28
C GLN A 96 3.16 2.75 19.64
N ARG A 97 3.88 2.71 18.52
CA ARG A 97 4.30 1.44 17.92
C ARG A 97 5.51 0.95 18.70
N GLY A 98 5.53 -0.31 19.11
CA GLY A 98 6.66 -0.88 19.82
C GLY A 98 7.43 -1.91 18.99
N LYS A 99 8.42 -2.53 19.62
CA LYS A 99 9.52 -3.23 18.93
C LYS A 99 9.59 -4.69 19.35
N HIS A 100 10.09 -5.52 18.44
CA HIS A 100 10.25 -6.95 18.63
C HIS A 100 11.73 -7.30 18.84
N GLU A 101 12.02 -8.08 19.87
CA GLU A 101 13.33 -8.71 20.03
C GLU A 101 13.43 -9.89 19.06
N ILE A 102 14.63 -10.10 18.51
CA ILE A 102 14.90 -11.25 17.66
C ILE A 102 15.38 -12.39 18.56
N THR A 103 14.54 -13.41 18.71
CA THR A 103 14.76 -14.57 19.59
C THR A 103 15.31 -15.79 18.85
N GLY A 104 15.31 -15.77 17.51
CA GLY A 104 15.86 -16.82 16.67
C GLY A 104 15.82 -16.47 15.18
N ALA A 105 16.04 -17.46 14.32
CA ALA A 105 15.94 -17.27 12.88
C ALA A 105 14.50 -16.98 12.46
N PHE A 106 14.31 -16.02 11.55
CA PHE A 106 13.01 -15.70 11.00
C PHE A 106 12.45 -16.85 10.15
N ALA A 107 11.19 -17.17 10.36
CA ALA A 107 10.44 -18.10 9.52
C ALA A 107 8.96 -17.74 9.48
N ALA A 108 8.29 -18.06 8.38
CA ALA A 108 6.84 -17.95 8.23
C ALA A 108 6.30 -19.23 7.55
N PRO A 109 6.21 -20.37 8.27
CA PRO A 109 5.87 -21.66 7.66
C PRO A 109 4.47 -21.70 7.03
N LYS A 110 3.59 -20.78 7.43
CA LYS A 110 2.23 -20.63 6.88
C LYS A 110 2.11 -19.44 5.90
N GLY A 111 3.23 -18.85 5.49
CA GLY A 111 3.25 -17.60 4.75
C GLY A 111 2.87 -16.39 5.59
N LEU A 112 2.78 -15.24 4.93
CA LEU A 112 2.48 -13.93 5.49
C LEU A 112 0.98 -13.59 5.50
N GLY A 113 0.13 -14.50 5.01
CA GLY A 113 -1.33 -14.39 5.06
C GLY A 113 -1.97 -13.74 3.83
N CYS A 114 -1.20 -13.08 2.96
CA CYS A 114 -1.70 -12.38 1.78
C CYS A 114 -2.38 -13.32 0.78
N VAL A 115 -1.93 -14.57 0.68
CA VAL A 115 -2.61 -15.57 -0.17
C VAL A 115 -4.04 -15.83 0.29
N ALA A 116 -4.27 -15.93 1.60
CA ALA A 116 -5.61 -16.15 2.14
C ALA A 116 -6.51 -14.93 1.92
N GLU A 117 -5.95 -13.72 2.10
CA GLU A 117 -6.62 -12.45 1.80
C GLU A 117 -7.01 -12.36 0.32
N TYR A 118 -6.09 -12.70 -0.59
CA TYR A 118 -6.36 -12.74 -2.02
C TYR A 118 -7.47 -13.73 -2.39
N GLN A 119 -7.43 -14.94 -1.84
CA GLN A 119 -8.46 -15.95 -2.12
C GLN A 119 -9.83 -15.50 -1.60
N ARG A 120 -9.89 -14.82 -0.45
CA ARG A 120 -11.12 -14.19 0.06
C ARG A 120 -11.61 -13.10 -0.89
N LEU A 121 -10.75 -12.16 -1.25
CA LEU A 121 -11.04 -11.08 -2.19
C LEU A 121 -11.59 -11.62 -3.52
N LYS A 122 -10.94 -12.66 -4.07
CA LYS A 122 -11.34 -13.30 -5.32
C LYS A 122 -12.72 -13.96 -5.25
N ARG A 123 -13.10 -14.53 -4.10
CA ARG A 123 -14.45 -15.11 -3.92
C ARG A 123 -15.53 -14.04 -3.81
N LEU A 124 -15.23 -12.92 -3.17
CA LEU A 124 -16.21 -11.88 -2.83
C LEU A 124 -16.37 -10.82 -3.92
N ALA A 125 -15.34 -10.58 -4.74
CA ALA A 125 -15.39 -9.59 -5.79
C ALA A 125 -16.25 -10.03 -6.99
N PRO A 126 -16.92 -9.09 -7.68
CA PRO A 126 -17.63 -9.39 -8.93
C PRO A 126 -16.72 -10.01 -9.99
N GLU A 127 -17.30 -10.87 -10.83
CA GLU A 127 -16.57 -11.44 -11.96
C GLU A 127 -16.03 -10.35 -12.89
N GLY A 128 -14.78 -10.50 -13.32
CA GLY A 128 -14.10 -9.54 -14.19
C GLY A 128 -13.51 -8.32 -13.48
N GLN A 129 -13.81 -8.10 -12.19
CA GLN A 129 -13.18 -7.03 -11.41
C GLN A 129 -11.68 -7.26 -11.26
N GLN A 130 -10.87 -6.24 -11.53
CA GLN A 130 -9.42 -6.33 -11.35
C GLN A 130 -9.06 -6.17 -9.87
N LEU A 131 -8.30 -7.13 -9.36
CA LEU A 131 -7.96 -7.27 -7.94
C LEU A 131 -6.47 -7.00 -7.75
N LYS A 132 -6.14 -6.27 -6.68
CA LYS A 132 -4.78 -6.01 -6.24
C LYS A 132 -4.58 -6.43 -4.79
N VAL A 133 -3.38 -6.90 -4.47
CA VAL A 133 -2.95 -7.25 -3.11
C VAL A 133 -1.68 -6.48 -2.76
N SER A 134 -1.63 -5.92 -1.56
CA SER A 134 -0.47 -5.19 -1.05
C SER A 134 0.33 -6.06 -0.07
N VAL A 135 1.65 -6.13 -0.25
CA VAL A 135 2.58 -6.91 0.57
C VAL A 135 3.67 -5.96 1.08
N PRO A 136 3.91 -5.84 2.40
CA PRO A 136 4.99 -5.00 2.88
C PRO A 136 6.35 -5.59 2.47
N GLY A 137 7.22 -4.75 1.92
CA GLY A 137 8.56 -5.17 1.55
C GLY A 137 9.47 -5.43 2.77
N PRO A 138 10.58 -6.16 2.58
CA PRO A 138 11.42 -6.61 3.68
C PRO A 138 12.10 -5.45 4.42
N TYR A 139 12.39 -4.32 3.74
CA TYR A 139 13.00 -3.18 4.42
C TYR A 139 12.00 -2.47 5.33
N THR A 140 10.74 -2.39 4.92
CA THR A 140 9.66 -1.88 5.76
C THR A 140 9.36 -2.81 6.94
N LEU A 141 9.29 -4.13 6.72
CA LEU A 141 9.12 -5.12 7.79
C LEU A 141 10.29 -5.10 8.80
N SER A 142 11.52 -4.82 8.35
CA SER A 142 12.67 -4.78 9.26
C SER A 142 12.58 -3.69 10.35
N GLY A 143 11.77 -2.65 10.13
CA GLY A 143 11.80 -1.40 10.89
C GLY A 143 11.37 -1.49 12.36
N ARG A 144 10.75 -2.60 12.78
CA ARG A 144 10.30 -2.80 14.17
C ARG A 144 11.13 -3.81 14.95
N PHE A 145 12.21 -4.34 14.38
CA PHE A 145 13.10 -5.26 15.09
C PHE A 145 14.23 -4.52 15.82
N ILE A 146 14.63 -5.06 16.96
CA ILE A 146 15.82 -4.63 17.70
C ILE A 146 17.01 -5.47 17.19
N PRO A 147 18.06 -4.85 16.60
CA PRO A 147 19.27 -5.55 16.18
C PRO A 147 19.94 -6.31 17.33
N ASN A 148 20.61 -7.41 17.01
CA ASN A 148 21.36 -8.24 17.96
C ASN A 148 22.70 -8.71 17.33
N VAL A 149 23.43 -9.60 18.00
CA VAL A 149 24.73 -10.10 17.49
C VAL A 149 24.59 -10.84 16.16
N GLN A 150 23.50 -11.59 15.95
CA GLN A 150 23.25 -12.33 14.72
C GLN A 150 22.82 -11.42 13.56
N TYR A 151 22.03 -10.40 13.86
CA TYR A 151 21.52 -9.42 12.91
C TYR A 151 21.90 -8.01 13.39
N PRO A 152 23.13 -7.55 13.08
CA PRO A 152 23.73 -6.36 13.72
C PRO A 152 23.10 -5.03 13.29
N ASP A 153 22.40 -5.01 12.15
CA ASP A 153 21.78 -3.80 11.63
C ASP A 153 20.48 -4.10 10.87
N ARG A 154 19.80 -3.03 10.48
CA ARG A 154 18.53 -3.11 9.74
C ARG A 154 18.68 -3.82 8.39
N TYR A 155 19.83 -3.70 7.72
CA TYR A 155 20.04 -4.39 6.45
C TYR A 155 20.20 -5.89 6.65
N ALA A 156 20.92 -6.34 7.67
CA ALA A 156 21.05 -7.76 8.00
C ALA A 156 19.68 -8.38 8.32
N ILE A 157 18.82 -7.67 9.05
CA ILE A 157 17.43 -8.08 9.29
C ILE A 157 16.64 -8.14 7.97
N THR A 158 16.78 -7.11 7.14
CA THR A 158 16.11 -7.04 5.82
C THR A 158 16.48 -8.22 4.92
N GLU A 159 17.76 -8.57 4.84
CA GLU A 159 18.23 -9.74 4.07
C GLU A 159 17.63 -11.05 4.58
N ALA A 160 17.44 -11.18 5.89
CA ALA A 160 16.85 -12.37 6.50
C ALA A 160 15.33 -12.49 6.22
N LEU A 161 14.63 -11.36 6.10
CA LEU A 161 13.19 -11.32 5.78
C LEU A 161 12.91 -11.45 4.27
N LEU A 162 13.85 -11.03 3.42
CA LEU A 162 13.73 -11.06 1.96
C LEU A 162 13.21 -12.40 1.40
N PRO A 163 13.78 -13.58 1.74
CA PRO A 163 13.29 -14.85 1.20
C PRO A 163 11.84 -15.16 1.61
N ILE A 164 11.39 -14.68 2.78
CA ILE A 164 10.01 -14.85 3.25
C ILE A 164 9.05 -14.04 2.39
N VAL A 165 9.37 -12.75 2.17
CA VAL A 165 8.54 -11.87 1.32
C VAL A 165 8.52 -12.38 -0.11
N ARG A 166 9.68 -12.77 -0.67
CA ARG A 166 9.75 -13.35 -2.02
C ARG A 166 8.83 -14.58 -2.17
N LYS A 167 8.84 -15.48 -1.19
CA LYS A 167 8.00 -16.68 -1.21
C LYS A 167 6.51 -16.32 -1.20
N GLU A 168 6.10 -15.31 -0.45
CA GLU A 168 4.72 -14.83 -0.46
C GLU A 168 4.31 -14.30 -1.85
N LEU A 169 5.18 -13.56 -2.52
CA LEU A 169 4.93 -13.07 -3.88
C LEU A 169 4.77 -14.23 -4.88
N GLU A 170 5.62 -15.26 -4.77
CA GLU A 170 5.53 -16.48 -5.58
C GLU A 170 4.20 -17.21 -5.36
N ASP A 171 3.76 -17.31 -4.11
CA ASP A 171 2.50 -17.97 -3.76
C ASP A 171 1.27 -17.18 -4.22
N LEU A 172 1.33 -15.84 -4.16
CA LEU A 172 0.28 -14.97 -4.74
C LEU A 172 0.18 -15.14 -6.25
N VAL A 173 1.31 -15.18 -6.95
CA VAL A 173 1.35 -15.45 -8.40
C VAL A 173 0.77 -16.84 -8.70
N ALA A 174 1.16 -17.86 -7.93
CA ALA A 174 0.65 -19.23 -8.09
C ALA A 174 -0.86 -19.33 -7.80
N ALA A 175 -1.39 -18.54 -6.86
CA ALA A 175 -2.82 -18.42 -6.58
C ALA A 175 -3.60 -17.71 -7.72
N GLY A 176 -2.90 -17.09 -8.67
CA GLY A 176 -3.46 -16.40 -9.82
C GLY A 176 -3.62 -14.89 -9.64
N CYS A 177 -3.02 -14.30 -8.61
CA CYS A 177 -3.03 -12.85 -8.39
C CYS A 177 -2.39 -12.13 -9.58
N LYS A 178 -3.12 -11.17 -10.17
CA LYS A 178 -2.70 -10.48 -11.40
C LYS A 178 -2.03 -9.15 -11.14
N GLU A 179 -2.15 -8.59 -9.94
CA GLU A 179 -1.56 -7.32 -9.56
C GLU A 179 -1.13 -7.36 -8.10
N ILE A 180 0.16 -7.13 -7.86
CA ILE A 180 0.75 -7.15 -6.52
C ILE A 180 1.49 -5.83 -6.31
N CYS A 181 1.17 -5.14 -5.22
CA CYS A 181 1.91 -3.96 -4.77
C CYS A 181 2.87 -4.36 -3.66
N VAL A 182 4.15 -4.06 -3.81
CA VAL A 182 5.12 -4.21 -2.72
C VAL A 182 5.30 -2.85 -2.05
N ASP A 183 4.85 -2.75 -0.81
CA ASP A 183 4.84 -1.48 -0.07
C ASP A 183 6.18 -1.27 0.63
N GLU A 184 6.91 -0.23 0.22
CA GLU A 184 8.20 0.15 0.82
C GLU A 184 8.23 1.61 1.30
N PRO A 185 7.28 2.06 2.15
CA PRO A 185 7.29 3.42 2.69
C PRO A 185 8.53 3.71 3.53
N SER A 186 9.19 2.69 4.10
CA SER A 186 10.48 2.90 4.76
C SER A 186 11.57 3.30 3.79
N MET A 187 11.59 2.76 2.57
CA MET A 187 12.60 3.13 1.59
C MET A 187 12.48 4.61 1.23
N SER A 188 11.27 5.14 1.04
CA SER A 188 11.04 6.57 0.81
C SER A 188 11.28 7.44 2.03
N CYS A 189 10.88 7.00 3.24
CA CYS A 189 11.09 7.77 4.47
C CYS A 189 12.58 7.91 4.86
N TYR A 190 13.40 6.90 4.57
CA TYR A 190 14.81 6.84 4.99
C TYR A 190 15.81 6.97 3.83
N GLY A 191 15.39 6.85 2.57
CA GLY A 191 16.26 6.85 1.39
C GLY A 191 17.16 8.07 1.25
N HIS A 192 16.76 9.23 1.78
CA HIS A 192 17.60 10.44 1.80
C HIS A 192 18.90 10.28 2.62
N ARG A 193 18.96 9.31 3.54
CA ARG A 193 20.13 9.05 4.40
C ARG A 193 20.69 7.62 4.30
N GLU A 194 20.01 6.74 3.57
CA GLU A 194 20.36 5.33 3.38
C GLU A 194 20.96 5.09 1.99
N ASP A 195 21.72 4.01 1.76
CA ASP A 195 22.23 3.69 0.42
C ASP A 195 21.10 3.29 -0.53
N ARG A 196 20.64 4.24 -1.35
CA ARG A 196 19.55 4.07 -2.33
C ARG A 196 19.79 2.92 -3.30
N LYS A 197 21.00 2.73 -3.82
CA LYS A 197 21.30 1.61 -4.74
C LYS A 197 21.19 0.26 -4.04
N ARG A 198 21.62 0.19 -2.78
CA ARG A 198 21.43 -1.00 -1.95
C ARG A 198 19.95 -1.29 -1.70
N LEU A 199 19.15 -0.26 -1.39
CA LEU A 199 17.69 -0.41 -1.22
C LEU A 199 17.03 -0.95 -2.50
N VAL A 200 17.34 -0.37 -3.66
CA VAL A 200 16.85 -0.83 -4.96
C VAL A 200 17.30 -2.26 -5.26
N GLY A 201 18.55 -2.62 -4.97
CA GLY A 201 19.05 -3.98 -5.14
C GLY A 201 18.35 -5.02 -4.25
N ILE A 202 17.97 -4.63 -3.02
CA ILE A 202 17.14 -5.45 -2.12
C ILE A 202 15.73 -5.60 -2.71
N PHE A 203 15.11 -4.50 -3.12
CA PHE A 203 13.77 -4.52 -3.72
C PHE A 203 13.72 -5.43 -4.95
N ASN A 204 14.65 -5.25 -5.89
CA ASN A 204 14.69 -6.01 -7.14
C ASN A 204 14.85 -7.50 -6.89
N ARG A 205 15.76 -7.90 -5.97
CA ARG A 205 15.89 -9.31 -5.58
C ARG A 205 14.63 -9.86 -4.92
N THR A 206 13.86 -9.04 -4.21
CA THR A 206 12.60 -9.46 -3.56
C THR A 206 11.55 -9.80 -4.61
N VAL A 207 11.39 -8.96 -5.63
CA VAL A 207 10.29 -9.07 -6.60
C VAL A 207 10.62 -9.90 -7.85
N GLU A 208 11.89 -10.25 -8.05
CA GLU A 208 12.37 -10.87 -9.29
C GLU A 208 11.58 -12.12 -9.70
N SER A 209 11.18 -12.97 -8.76
CA SER A 209 10.43 -14.19 -9.08
C SER A 209 8.98 -13.95 -9.51
N ALA A 210 8.43 -12.76 -9.25
CA ALA A 210 7.09 -12.34 -9.68
C ALA A 210 7.10 -11.50 -10.97
N ARG A 211 8.28 -11.01 -11.39
CA ARG A 211 8.47 -10.16 -12.56
C ARG A 211 7.94 -10.83 -13.83
N GLY A 212 7.13 -10.09 -14.59
CA GLY A 212 6.52 -10.58 -15.84
C GLY A 212 5.42 -11.64 -15.67
N LYS A 213 5.09 -12.03 -14.43
CA LYS A 213 4.02 -13.01 -14.14
C LYS A 213 2.72 -12.36 -13.64
N CYS A 214 2.84 -11.15 -13.10
CA CYS A 214 1.75 -10.28 -12.67
C CYS A 214 2.17 -8.81 -12.93
N ARG A 215 1.23 -7.86 -12.79
CA ARG A 215 1.58 -6.45 -12.67
C ARG A 215 2.23 -6.22 -11.31
N LEU A 216 3.49 -5.80 -11.31
CA LEU A 216 4.17 -5.39 -10.10
C LEU A 216 4.05 -3.88 -9.93
N ALA A 217 3.53 -3.48 -8.78
CA ALA A 217 3.52 -2.09 -8.34
C ALA A 217 4.41 -1.91 -7.11
N THR A 218 4.89 -0.69 -6.87
CA THR A 218 5.48 -0.29 -5.58
C THR A 218 4.76 0.94 -5.05
N HIS A 219 4.48 0.93 -3.74
CA HIS A 219 3.98 2.11 -3.04
C HIS A 219 5.06 2.74 -2.18
N MET A 220 5.28 4.03 -2.42
CA MET A 220 6.22 4.86 -1.67
C MET A 220 5.49 6.07 -1.12
N CYS A 221 5.47 6.20 0.21
CA CYS A 221 4.98 7.39 0.89
C CYS A 221 5.91 7.83 2.00
N PHE A 222 5.66 9.00 2.57
CA PHE A 222 6.47 9.54 3.66
C PHE A 222 5.91 9.20 5.05
N GLY A 223 5.03 8.20 5.13
CA GLY A 223 4.38 7.72 6.35
C GLY A 223 2.99 8.31 6.54
N ASN A 224 2.07 7.50 7.06
CA ASN A 224 0.66 7.88 7.24
C ASN A 224 0.10 7.48 8.62
N TYR A 225 0.92 7.05 9.58
CA TYR A 225 0.37 6.64 10.88
C TYR A 225 -0.33 7.83 11.53
N LYS A 226 -1.65 7.71 11.62
CA LYS A 226 -2.55 8.73 12.14
C LYS A 226 -2.36 10.08 11.43
N GLY A 227 -2.12 10.03 10.12
CA GLY A 227 -1.97 11.20 9.25
C GLY A 227 -0.61 11.89 9.31
N ARG A 228 0.44 11.25 9.86
CA ARG A 228 1.74 11.89 10.09
C ARG A 228 2.89 11.26 9.31
N ALA A 229 3.62 12.12 8.58
CA ALA A 229 4.87 11.77 7.94
C ALA A 229 6.02 11.58 8.95
N ILE A 230 7.00 10.73 8.62
CA ILE A 230 8.20 10.44 9.44
C ILE A 230 9.48 11.00 8.81
N GLY A 231 9.49 11.21 7.49
CA GLY A 231 10.65 11.69 6.74
C GLY A 231 10.40 13.01 6.01
N PRO A 232 11.45 13.61 5.42
CA PRO A 232 11.30 14.71 4.48
C PRO A 232 10.37 14.29 3.34
N ARG A 233 9.32 15.08 3.08
CA ARG A 233 8.38 14.86 1.95
C ARG A 233 8.98 15.39 0.65
N LYS A 234 10.08 14.77 0.23
CA LYS A 234 10.85 15.12 -0.98
C LYS A 234 11.18 13.85 -1.73
N ALA A 235 10.33 13.49 -2.70
CA ALA A 235 10.51 12.33 -3.53
C ALA A 235 11.76 12.46 -4.41
N ALA A 236 12.13 13.66 -4.85
CA ALA A 236 13.29 13.88 -5.73
C ALA A 236 14.60 13.36 -5.11
N ALA A 237 14.71 13.27 -3.79
CA ALA A 237 15.88 12.73 -3.09
C ALA A 237 16.11 11.23 -3.31
N LEU A 238 15.12 10.51 -3.86
CA LEU A 238 15.19 9.08 -4.17
C LEU A 238 15.64 8.82 -5.62
N PHE A 239 15.55 9.83 -6.48
CA PHE A 239 15.86 9.74 -7.90
C PHE A 239 17.31 10.15 -8.18
N PRO A 240 17.97 9.56 -9.21
CA PRO A 240 17.41 8.63 -10.19
C PRO A 240 17.42 7.16 -9.75
N ASP A 241 18.12 6.80 -8.68
CA ASP A 241 18.37 5.39 -8.32
C ASP A 241 17.09 4.54 -8.26
N PHE A 242 15.99 5.08 -7.73
CA PHE A 242 14.72 4.35 -7.61
C PHE A 242 14.05 4.03 -8.95
N LEU A 243 14.41 4.70 -10.05
CA LEU A 243 13.93 4.35 -11.40
C LEU A 243 14.42 2.97 -11.87
N ASP A 244 15.44 2.41 -11.23
CA ASP A 244 15.97 1.09 -11.53
C ASP A 244 15.20 -0.03 -10.79
N MET A 245 14.11 0.29 -10.07
CA MET A 245 13.24 -0.71 -9.46
C MET A 245 12.53 -1.58 -10.51
N HIS A 246 12.51 -2.89 -10.31
CA HIS A 246 11.88 -3.87 -11.20
C HIS A 246 10.36 -3.94 -10.98
N VAL A 247 9.64 -2.89 -11.37
CA VAL A 247 8.17 -2.79 -11.31
C VAL A 247 7.58 -2.33 -12.64
N ASP A 248 6.30 -2.63 -12.85
CA ASP A 248 5.51 -2.11 -13.95
C ASP A 248 4.87 -0.74 -13.61
N GLU A 249 4.66 -0.47 -12.31
CA GLU A 249 4.01 0.73 -11.79
C GLU A 249 4.73 1.26 -10.54
N MET A 250 5.01 2.55 -10.49
CA MET A 250 5.55 3.22 -9.29
C MET A 250 4.62 4.31 -8.82
N HIS A 251 4.21 4.21 -7.56
CA HIS A 251 3.37 5.22 -6.92
C HIS A 251 4.22 6.35 -6.34
N ILE A 252 3.77 7.58 -6.57
CA ILE A 252 4.37 8.82 -6.04
C ILE A 252 3.27 9.65 -5.37
N GLU A 253 3.48 9.95 -4.09
CA GLU A 253 2.67 10.85 -3.28
C GLU A 253 2.82 12.32 -3.74
N MET A 254 1.72 12.99 -4.11
CA MET A 254 1.71 14.34 -4.69
C MET A 254 0.65 15.28 -4.10
N ALA A 255 -0.51 14.78 -3.68
CA ALA A 255 -1.61 15.66 -3.29
C ALA A 255 -1.30 16.45 -2.01
N ASN A 256 -0.73 15.79 -1.01
CA ASN A 256 -0.40 16.41 0.28
C ASN A 256 0.86 17.30 0.25
N THR A 257 1.65 17.23 -0.83
CA THR A 257 2.78 18.12 -1.13
C THR A 257 2.36 19.21 -2.10
N CYS A 258 1.08 19.28 -2.47
CA CYS A 258 0.55 20.25 -3.43
C CYS A 258 1.28 20.18 -4.78
N PHE A 259 1.64 18.99 -5.25
CA PHE A 259 2.28 18.75 -6.55
C PHE A 259 3.60 19.51 -6.75
N VAL A 260 4.34 19.80 -5.68
CA VAL A 260 5.61 20.56 -5.73
C VAL A 260 6.68 19.87 -6.60
N GLU A 261 6.67 18.54 -6.71
CA GLU A 261 7.64 17.76 -7.49
C GLU A 261 6.96 17.02 -8.67
N VAL A 262 5.94 17.64 -9.27
CA VAL A 262 5.11 17.06 -10.35
C VAL A 262 5.93 16.62 -11.57
N GLU A 263 7.08 17.25 -11.82
CA GLU A 263 7.99 16.90 -12.91
C GLU A 263 8.56 15.48 -12.80
N LEU A 264 8.57 14.88 -11.60
CA LEU A 264 8.99 13.49 -11.40
C LEU A 264 8.08 12.49 -12.13
N ILE A 265 6.84 12.86 -12.42
CA ILE A 265 5.91 12.04 -13.22
C ILE A 265 6.55 11.71 -14.57
N SER A 266 7.20 12.66 -15.22
CA SER A 266 7.84 12.44 -16.52
C SER A 266 9.01 11.45 -16.43
N GLN A 267 9.78 11.49 -15.34
CA GLN A 267 10.91 10.59 -15.11
C GLN A 267 10.43 9.15 -14.89
N VAL A 268 9.38 8.97 -14.07
CA VAL A 268 8.78 7.66 -13.82
C VAL A 268 8.10 7.12 -15.06
N ALA A 269 7.26 7.91 -15.73
CA ALA A 269 6.55 7.54 -16.96
C ALA A 269 7.50 7.16 -18.12
N GLY A 270 8.73 7.68 -18.11
CA GLY A 270 9.79 7.32 -19.05
C GLY A 270 10.38 5.92 -18.84
N ARG A 271 10.04 5.23 -17.75
CA ARG A 271 10.58 3.90 -17.38
C ARG A 271 9.47 2.87 -17.12
N MET A 272 8.40 3.27 -16.45
CA MET A 272 7.30 2.44 -15.96
C MET A 272 6.02 3.28 -15.89
N ASP A 273 4.88 2.72 -15.50
CA ASP A 273 3.67 3.52 -15.33
C ASP A 273 3.76 4.35 -14.04
N ALA A 274 3.34 5.62 -14.11
CA ALA A 274 3.33 6.53 -12.98
C ALA A 274 1.96 6.48 -12.28
N ALA A 275 1.91 5.88 -11.09
CA ALA A 275 0.75 5.98 -10.22
C ALA A 275 0.85 7.26 -9.38
N VAL A 276 -0.06 8.21 -9.59
CA VAL A 276 0.01 9.53 -8.96
C VAL A 276 -1.01 9.63 -7.85
N GLY A 277 -0.55 10.01 -6.66
CA GLY A 277 -1.38 10.38 -5.52
C GLY A 277 -2.12 11.68 -5.78
N ILE A 278 -3.42 11.61 -6.06
CA ILE A 278 -4.26 12.78 -6.37
C ILE A 278 -5.35 13.06 -5.32
N VAL A 279 -5.35 12.32 -4.22
CA VAL A 279 -6.21 12.54 -3.04
C VAL A 279 -5.32 12.59 -1.80
N ASP A 280 -5.42 13.68 -1.04
CA ASP A 280 -4.69 13.81 0.22
C ASP A 280 -5.43 13.05 1.33
N VAL A 281 -4.85 11.95 1.76
CA VAL A 281 -5.40 11.10 2.84
C VAL A 281 -5.03 11.58 4.25
N LYS A 282 -4.15 12.59 4.35
CA LYS A 282 -3.72 13.23 5.60
C LYS A 282 -4.51 14.50 5.90
N SER A 283 -5.41 14.91 4.99
CA SER A 283 -6.30 16.05 5.14
C SER A 283 -7.75 15.63 5.35
N TYR A 284 -8.48 16.42 6.14
CA TYR A 284 -9.92 16.28 6.32
C TYR A 284 -10.72 16.91 5.16
N TYR A 285 -10.07 17.72 4.33
CA TYR A 285 -10.69 18.30 3.14
C TYR A 285 -11.03 17.21 2.13
N VAL A 286 -12.29 17.14 1.69
CA VAL A 286 -12.73 16.23 0.62
C VAL A 286 -12.66 16.99 -0.70
N GLU A 287 -11.79 16.55 -1.60
CA GLU A 287 -11.62 17.17 -2.91
C GLU A 287 -12.87 17.05 -3.77
N SER A 288 -13.21 18.11 -4.49
CA SER A 288 -14.28 18.09 -5.50
C SER A 288 -13.85 17.33 -6.76
N PRO A 289 -14.79 16.81 -7.57
CA PRO A 289 -14.47 16.27 -8.89
C PRO A 289 -13.67 17.24 -9.78
N GLU A 290 -13.92 18.54 -9.66
CA GLU A 290 -13.21 19.60 -10.37
C GLU A 290 -11.75 19.73 -9.92
N ASP A 291 -11.48 19.67 -8.61
CA ASP A 291 -10.11 19.67 -8.07
C ASP A 291 -9.32 18.48 -8.61
N ILE A 292 -9.94 17.30 -8.57
CA ILE A 292 -9.37 16.06 -9.10
C ILE A 292 -9.11 16.18 -10.61
N ALA A 293 -10.08 16.66 -11.38
CA ALA A 293 -9.92 16.84 -12.82
C ALA A 293 -8.80 17.84 -13.14
N GLY A 294 -8.63 18.89 -12.33
CA GLY A 294 -7.49 19.82 -12.42
C GLY A 294 -6.15 19.11 -12.21
N ARG A 295 -6.04 18.30 -11.15
CA ARG A 295 -4.85 17.49 -10.85
C ARG A 295 -4.51 16.50 -11.97
N VAL A 296 -5.53 15.80 -12.51
CA VAL A 296 -5.34 14.86 -13.63
C VAL A 296 -4.84 15.57 -14.88
N ARG A 297 -5.36 16.77 -15.21
CA ARG A 297 -4.86 17.56 -16.35
C ARG A 297 -3.42 18.02 -16.14
N LEU A 298 -3.07 18.44 -14.93
CA LEU A 298 -1.69 18.77 -14.58
C LEU A 298 -0.77 17.57 -14.80
N CYS A 299 -1.15 16.37 -14.36
CA CYS A 299 -0.34 15.16 -14.60
C CYS A 299 -0.17 14.84 -16.09
N LEU A 300 -1.18 15.11 -16.92
CA LEU A 300 -1.15 14.91 -18.38
C LEU A 300 -0.15 15.83 -19.10
N GLU A 301 0.28 16.93 -18.48
CA GLU A 301 1.36 17.78 -19.01
C GLU A 301 2.73 17.07 -18.94
N HIS A 302 2.85 16.04 -18.09
CA HIS A 302 4.12 15.35 -17.81
C HIS A 302 4.20 13.91 -18.32
N ALA A 303 3.07 13.27 -18.64
CA ALA A 303 3.02 11.91 -19.16
C ALA A 303 1.76 11.63 -20.01
N PRO A 304 1.84 10.74 -20.99
CA PRO A 304 0.67 10.36 -21.79
C PRO A 304 -0.34 9.56 -20.96
N ALA A 305 -1.61 9.60 -21.38
CA ALA A 305 -2.73 9.02 -20.63
C ALA A 305 -2.60 7.51 -20.33
N ASP A 306 -1.94 6.76 -21.21
CA ASP A 306 -1.70 5.32 -21.08
C ASP A 306 -0.56 4.96 -20.12
N ARG A 307 0.20 5.96 -19.64
CA ARG A 307 1.25 5.82 -18.61
C ARG A 307 0.82 6.31 -17.23
N LEU A 308 -0.41 6.82 -17.10
CA LEU A 308 -0.91 7.43 -15.87
C LEU A 308 -1.94 6.53 -15.18
N VAL A 309 -1.66 6.24 -13.92
CA VAL A 309 -2.56 5.61 -12.96
C VAL A 309 -2.81 6.61 -11.84
N PHE A 310 -4.02 6.64 -11.29
CA PHE A 310 -4.41 7.57 -10.24
C PHE A 310 -4.92 6.83 -9.02
N ALA A 311 -4.40 7.21 -7.87
CA ALA A 311 -4.77 6.67 -6.57
C ALA A 311 -4.72 7.78 -5.50
N PRO A 312 -5.17 7.51 -4.27
CA PRO A 312 -4.84 8.37 -3.14
C PRO A 312 -3.33 8.36 -2.82
N ASP A 313 -2.86 9.35 -2.07
CA ASP A 313 -1.45 9.48 -1.67
C ASP A 313 -0.91 8.31 -0.83
N CYS A 314 -1.79 7.60 -0.13
CA CYS A 314 -1.47 6.43 0.70
C CYS A 314 -2.77 5.64 0.95
N GLY A 315 -2.72 4.52 1.66
CA GLY A 315 -3.91 3.82 2.14
C GLY A 315 -4.85 4.74 2.95
N LEU A 316 -6.16 4.48 2.83
CA LEU A 316 -7.24 5.27 3.44
C LEU A 316 -7.57 4.84 4.87
N SER A 317 -6.93 3.81 5.45
CA SER A 317 -7.27 3.28 6.79
C SER A 317 -7.31 4.31 7.93
N GLN A 318 -6.61 5.44 7.79
CA GLN A 318 -6.61 6.52 8.80
C GLN A 318 -7.57 7.69 8.45
N THR A 319 -8.36 7.55 7.39
CA THR A 319 -9.41 8.49 6.98
C THR A 319 -10.75 8.02 7.55
N ALA A 320 -11.65 8.94 7.92
CA ALA A 320 -12.99 8.55 8.34
C ALA A 320 -13.73 7.87 7.16
N ARG A 321 -14.44 6.75 7.41
CA ARG A 321 -15.07 5.96 6.33
C ARG A 321 -15.99 6.78 5.43
N TRP A 322 -16.82 7.66 6.00
CA TRP A 322 -17.71 8.53 5.22
C TRP A 322 -16.93 9.44 4.26
N ALA A 323 -15.78 9.98 4.71
CA ALA A 323 -14.93 10.85 3.91
C ALA A 323 -14.16 10.04 2.85
N ALA A 324 -13.71 8.82 3.18
CA ALA A 324 -13.06 7.93 2.22
C ALA A 324 -13.98 7.57 1.05
N ARG A 325 -15.27 7.28 1.34
CA ARG A 325 -16.29 7.04 0.31
C ARG A 325 -16.42 8.23 -0.63
N GLU A 326 -16.63 9.43 -0.08
CA GLU A 326 -16.79 10.65 -0.89
C GLU A 326 -15.51 11.00 -1.67
N LYS A 327 -14.33 10.86 -1.06
CA LYS A 327 -13.03 11.05 -1.73
C LYS A 327 -12.87 10.11 -2.94
N LEU A 328 -13.20 8.83 -2.81
CA LEU A 328 -13.10 7.88 -3.91
C LEU A 328 -14.11 8.17 -5.02
N ARG A 329 -15.35 8.50 -4.67
CA ARG A 329 -16.38 8.91 -5.65
C ARG A 329 -15.95 10.14 -6.44
N ASN A 330 -15.44 11.15 -5.76
CA ASN A 330 -14.96 12.38 -6.40
C ASN A 330 -13.70 12.14 -7.24
N MET A 331 -12.78 11.28 -6.78
CA MET A 331 -11.60 10.87 -7.54
C MET A 331 -12.00 10.23 -8.87
N VAL A 332 -12.89 9.24 -8.84
CA VAL A 332 -13.34 8.57 -10.07
C VAL A 332 -14.15 9.53 -10.96
N ALA A 333 -15.02 10.37 -10.39
CA ALA A 333 -15.77 11.37 -11.14
C ALA A 333 -14.85 12.36 -11.88
N GLY A 334 -13.85 12.92 -11.20
CA GLY A 334 -12.88 13.85 -11.80
C GLY A 334 -12.03 13.21 -12.89
N ILE A 335 -11.58 11.96 -12.69
CA ILE A 335 -10.88 11.19 -13.74
C ILE A 335 -11.78 10.99 -14.95
N ARG A 336 -13.06 10.61 -14.75
CA ARG A 336 -14.04 10.43 -15.84
C ARG A 336 -14.30 11.72 -16.61
N MET A 337 -14.33 12.88 -15.95
CA MET A 337 -14.44 14.17 -16.64
C MET A 337 -13.30 14.38 -17.64
N VAL A 338 -12.07 14.03 -17.25
CA VAL A 338 -10.91 14.14 -18.14
C VAL A 338 -10.93 13.08 -19.23
N LYS A 339 -11.25 11.81 -18.92
CA LYS A 339 -11.43 10.75 -19.94
C LYS A 339 -12.42 11.19 -21.03
N LYS A 340 -13.57 11.76 -20.63
CA LYS A 340 -14.59 12.30 -21.55
C LYS A 340 -14.02 13.42 -22.44
N SER A 341 -13.24 14.34 -21.87
CA SER A 341 -12.64 15.44 -22.64
C SER A 341 -11.61 14.97 -23.67
N LEU A 342 -10.99 13.82 -23.45
CA LEU A 342 -10.01 13.20 -24.35
C LEU A 342 -10.62 12.17 -25.30
N GLY A 343 -11.94 11.92 -25.25
CA GLY A 343 -12.59 10.88 -26.04
C GLY A 343 -12.22 9.44 -25.64
N ILE A 344 -11.64 9.25 -24.46
CA ILE A 344 -11.32 7.93 -23.91
C ILE A 344 -12.61 7.31 -23.38
N ARG A 345 -13.01 6.17 -23.93
CA ARG A 345 -14.18 5.42 -23.44
C ARG A 345 -13.84 4.78 -22.10
N GLY A 346 -14.72 5.01 -21.12
CA GLY A 346 -14.61 4.49 -19.75
C GLY A 346 -15.00 3.04 -19.62
#